data_AF-A0A349BBG7-F1
#
_entry.id   AF-A0A349BBG7-F1
#
_cell.length_a   1.000
_cell.length_b   1.000
_cell.length_c   1.000
_cell.angle_alpha   90.00
_cell.angle_beta   90.00
_cell.angle_gamma   90.00
#
_symmetry.space_group_name_H-M   'P 1'
#
loop_
_entity.id
_entity.type
_entity.pdbx_description
1 polymer ?
#
loop_
_entity_poly.entity_id
_entity_poly.type
_entity_poly.pdbx_seq_one_letter_code
_entity_poly.pdbx_strand_id
1 'polypeptide(L)' 'MNPDLAEPISWPDIDPPPGHPVVLVTVKEAGRMLGVGRTTAYELIANGELEVVHIGRCARVPVSSILDLVEALRSRNAR' A
#
# COMPACT_ATOMS: atom_id res chain seq x y z
N MET A 1 -14.57 -27.27 27.24
CA MET A 1 -15.40 -27.15 26.01
C MET A 1 -15.20 -25.74 25.48
N ASN A 2 -14.06 -25.51 24.83
CA ASN A 2 -13.84 -24.28 24.10
C ASN A 2 -14.11 -24.67 22.64
N PRO A 3 -15.25 -24.25 22.07
CA PRO A 3 -15.60 -24.63 20.72
C PRO A 3 -14.59 -23.97 19.78
N ASP A 4 -13.70 -24.83 19.32
CA ASP A 4 -13.05 -24.87 18.02
C ASP A 4 -13.97 -24.45 16.85
N LEU A 5 -14.50 -23.22 16.89
CA LEU A 5 -14.89 -22.52 15.67
C LEU A 5 -13.60 -21.97 15.05
N ALA A 6 -12.72 -22.90 14.69
CA ALA A 6 -11.81 -22.74 13.59
C ALA A 6 -12.68 -22.49 12.35
N GLU A 7 -13.07 -21.23 12.15
CA GLU A 7 -13.28 -20.76 10.80
C GLU A 7 -12.00 -21.12 10.05
N PRO A 8 -12.07 -21.90 8.97
CA PRO A 8 -10.89 -22.18 8.18
C PRO A 8 -10.34 -20.81 7.78
N ILE A 9 -9.11 -20.49 8.17
CA ILE A 9 -8.29 -19.44 7.54
C ILE A 9 -8.11 -19.84 6.08
N SER A 10 -9.18 -19.67 5.33
CA SER A 10 -9.25 -19.88 3.90
C SER A 10 -8.77 -18.58 3.30
N TRP A 11 -7.49 -18.56 2.96
CA TRP A 11 -6.88 -17.50 2.16
C TRP A 11 -6.96 -17.87 0.66
N PRO A 12 -8.00 -17.45 -0.08
CA PRO A 12 -7.86 -17.24 -1.52
C PRO A 12 -7.71 -15.76 -1.89
N ASP A 13 -8.13 -14.82 -1.02
CA ASP A 13 -8.12 -13.38 -1.29
C ASP A 13 -7.73 -12.62 -0.01
N ILE A 14 -6.60 -11.92 -0.05
CA ILE A 14 -5.90 -11.35 1.11
C ILE A 14 -6.63 -10.07 1.59
N ASP A 15 -7.75 -10.24 2.28
CA ASP A 15 -8.33 -9.17 3.10
C ASP A 15 -7.66 -9.16 4.48
N PRO A 16 -7.15 -8.01 4.97
CA PRO A 16 -6.64 -7.92 6.34
C PRO A 16 -7.77 -8.22 7.33
N PRO A 17 -7.47 -8.79 8.51
CA PRO A 17 -8.47 -8.95 9.54
C PRO A 17 -9.07 -7.57 9.89
N PRO A 18 -10.39 -7.50 10.19
CA PRO A 18 -11.03 -6.25 10.57
C PRO A 18 -10.26 -5.56 11.70
N GLY A 19 -10.13 -4.22 11.62
CA GLY A 19 -9.42 -3.43 12.62
C GLY A 19 -7.90 -3.44 12.53
N HIS A 20 -7.31 -4.14 11.55
CA HIS A 20 -5.87 -4.16 11.33
C HIS A 20 -5.53 -3.35 10.06
N PRO A 21 -4.72 -2.28 10.17
CA PRO A 21 -4.40 -1.46 9.01
C PRO A 21 -3.52 -2.23 8.02
N VAL A 22 -3.84 -2.11 6.72
CA VAL A 22 -2.92 -2.55 5.66
C VAL A 22 -1.69 -1.66 5.68
N VAL A 23 -0.53 -2.27 5.89
CA VAL A 23 0.75 -1.53 5.96
C VAL A 23 1.49 -1.51 4.61
N LEU A 24 1.24 -2.50 3.76
CA LEU A 24 1.89 -2.68 2.46
C LEU A 24 0.86 -2.95 1.38
N VAL A 25 0.82 -2.09 0.37
CA VAL A 25 -0.08 -2.20 -0.79
C VAL A 25 0.73 -2.50 -2.05
N THR A 26 0.08 -2.96 -3.11
CA THR A 26 0.71 -3.08 -4.43
C THR A 26 0.92 -1.70 -5.06
N VAL A 27 1.81 -1.58 -6.03
CA VAL A 27 2.00 -0.34 -6.80
C VAL A 27 0.70 0.16 -7.44
N LYS A 28 -0.15 -0.77 -7.91
CA LYS A 28 -1.45 -0.45 -8.49
C LYS A 28 -2.43 0.12 -7.47
N GLU A 29 -2.45 -0.43 -6.26
CA GLU A 29 -3.26 0.08 -5.16
C GLU A 29 -2.77 1.44 -4.69
N ALA A 30 -1.45 1.64 -4.57
CA ALA A 30 -0.87 2.95 -4.28
C ALA A 30 -1.30 4.01 -5.31
N GLY A 31 -1.25 3.68 -6.60
CA GLY A 31 -1.76 4.56 -7.66
C GLY A 31 -3.25 4.88 -7.50
N ARG A 32 -4.08 3.88 -7.16
CA ARG A 32 -5.51 4.09 -6.86
C ARG A 32 -5.74 5.00 -5.65
N MET A 33 -4.97 4.81 -4.58
CA MET A 33 -5.05 5.64 -3.37
C MET A 33 -4.67 7.09 -3.64
N LEU A 34 -3.69 7.32 -4.52
CA LEU A 34 -3.26 8.64 -4.97
C LEU A 34 -4.13 9.23 -6.08
N GLY A 35 -5.07 8.48 -6.65
CA GLY A 35 -5.91 8.92 -7.78
C GLY A 35 -5.16 9.03 -9.11
N VAL A 36 -4.04 8.33 -9.29
CA VAL A 36 -3.19 8.38 -10.49
C VAL A 36 -3.15 7.05 -11.25
N GLY A 37 -2.78 7.13 -12.53
CA GLY A 37 -2.58 5.96 -13.38
C GLY A 37 -1.36 5.13 -12.98
N ARG A 38 -1.29 3.88 -13.47
CA ARG A 38 -0.15 2.97 -13.21
C ARG A 38 1.19 3.58 -13.64
N THR A 39 1.22 4.20 -14.82
CA THR A 39 2.45 4.83 -15.35
C THR A 39 2.99 5.86 -14.37
N THR A 40 2.14 6.79 -13.92
CA THR A 40 2.51 7.81 -12.93
C THR A 40 2.98 7.18 -11.61
N ALA A 41 2.32 6.12 -11.13
CA ALA A 41 2.76 5.43 -9.92
C ALA A 41 4.18 4.84 -10.07
N TYR A 42 4.52 4.26 -11.22
CA TYR A 42 5.87 3.77 -11.49
C TYR A 42 6.89 4.89 -11.69
N GLU A 43 6.49 6.03 -12.27
CA GLU A 43 7.35 7.20 -12.39
C GLU A 43 7.72 7.77 -11.01
N LEU A 44 6.75 7.87 -10.10
CA LEU A 44 7.01 8.29 -8.72
C LEU A 44 8.01 7.36 -8.02
N ILE A 45 7.91 6.06 -8.25
CA ILE A 45 8.88 5.08 -7.74
C ILE A 45 10.26 5.29 -8.37
N ALA A 46 10.34 5.44 -9.70
CA ALA A 46 11.59 5.65 -10.41
C ALA A 46 12.29 6.94 -10.00
N ASN A 47 11.51 7.97 -9.65
CA ASN A 47 12.00 9.25 -9.15
C ASN A 47 12.38 9.22 -7.65
N GLY A 48 12.10 8.11 -6.95
CA GLY A 48 12.33 7.99 -5.51
C GLY A 48 11.34 8.77 -4.65
N GLU A 49 10.24 9.26 -5.23
CA GLU A 49 9.16 9.94 -4.51
C GLU A 49 8.21 8.95 -3.81
N LEU A 50 8.20 7.70 -4.25
CA LEU A 50 7.45 6.62 -3.62
C LEU A 50 8.36 5.42 -3.36
N GLU A 51 8.44 4.99 -2.10
CA GLU A 51 9.27 3.85 -1.70
C GLU A 51 8.64 2.53 -2.11
N VAL A 52 9.51 1.56 -2.43
CA VAL A 52 9.12 0.19 -2.76
C VAL A 52 9.94 -0.80 -1.95
N VAL A 53 9.24 -1.70 -1.27
CA VAL A 53 9.81 -2.85 -0.59
C VAL A 53 9.45 -4.13 -1.34
N HIS A 54 10.39 -5.07 -1.41
CA HIS A 54 10.20 -6.33 -2.13
C HIS A 54 9.98 -7.47 -1.13
N ILE A 55 8.89 -8.21 -1.30
CA ILE A 55 8.63 -9.48 -0.62
C ILE A 55 8.76 -10.58 -1.67
N GLY A 56 9.94 -11.21 -1.74
CA GLY A 56 10.28 -12.12 -2.83
C GLY A 56 10.22 -11.40 -4.17
N ARG A 57 9.32 -11.85 -5.07
CA ARG A 57 9.09 -11.21 -6.39
C ARG A 57 8.02 -10.12 -6.36
N CYS A 58 7.34 -9.93 -5.23
CA CYS A 58 6.24 -8.98 -5.12
C CYS A 58 6.77 -7.61 -4.69
N ALA A 59 6.60 -6.60 -5.54
CA ALA A 59 6.81 -5.21 -5.18
C ALA A 59 5.62 -4.68 -4.36
N ARG A 60 5.92 -4.05 -3.23
CA ARG A 60 4.96 -3.45 -2.31
C ARG A 60 5.36 -2.02 -1.97
N VAL A 61 4.37 -1.17 -1.79
CA VAL A 61 4.51 0.23 -1.40
C VAL A 61 4.04 0.36 0.05
N PRO A 62 4.86 0.91 0.96
CA PRO A 62 4.42 1.27 2.30
C PRO A 62 3.36 2.36 2.25
N VAL A 63 2.29 2.19 3.03
CA VAL A 63 1.26 3.24 3.17
C VAL A 63 1.85 4.52 3.76
N SER A 64 2.85 4.41 4.64
CA SER A 64 3.60 5.57 5.16
C SER A 64 4.21 6.40 4.03
N SER A 65 4.86 5.76 3.06
CA SER A 65 5.48 6.46 1.94
C SER A 65 4.48 7.23 1.08
N ILE A 66 3.26 6.69 0.91
CA ILE A 66 2.16 7.40 0.24
C ILE A 66 1.79 8.67 1.02
N LEU A 67 1.70 8.57 2.35
CA LEU A 67 1.37 9.72 3.21
C LEU A 67 2.48 10.78 3.20
N ASP A 68 3.74 10.36 3.25
CA ASP A 68 4.91 11.24 3.19
C ASP A 68 4.94 12.02 1.86
N LEU A 69 4.61 11.36 0.75
CA LEU A 69 4.49 12.01 -0.56
C LEU A 69 3.40 13.10 -0.56
N VAL A 70 2.24 12.81 0.04
CA VAL A 70 1.14 13.80 0.15
C VAL A 70 1.60 15.01 0.95
N GLU A 71 2.31 14.81 2.06
CA GLU A 71 2.80 15.92 2.89
C GLU A 71 3.86 16.76 2.15
N ALA A 72 4.78 16.10 1.43
CA ALA A 72 5.75 16.77 0.57
C ALA A 72 5.07 17.59 -0.54
N LEU A 73 4.02 17.06 -1.17
CA LEU A 73 3.22 17.78 -2.19
C LEU A 73 2.51 19.00 -1.61
N ARG A 74 1.91 18.89 -0.42
CA ARG A 74 1.26 20.01 0.27
C ARG A 74 2.25 21.12 0.59
N SER A 75 3.44 20.75 1.09
CA SER A 75 4.51 21.69 1.40
C SER A 75 5.05 22.40 0.15
N ARG A 76 5.15 21.71 -1.00
CA ARG A 76 5.56 22.31 -2.28
C ARG A 76 4.57 23.35 -2.79
N ASN A 77 3.28 23.08 -2.64
CA ASN A 77 2.21 23.95 -3.15
C ASN A 77 1.88 25.14 -2.24
N ALA A 78 2.35 25.11 -0.98
CA ALA A 78 2.21 26.20 -0.03
C ALA A 78 3.28 27.30 -0.17
N ARG A 79 4.12 27.21 -1.20
CA ARG A 79 5.25 28.11 -1.48
C ARG A 79 4.98 28.94 -2.73
#